data_AF-A0A523E062-F1
#
_entry.id   AF-A0A523E062-F1
#
_cell.length_a   1.000
_cell.length_b   1.000
_cell.length_c   1.000
_cell.angle_alpha   90.00
_cell.angle_beta   90.00
_cell.angle_gamma   90.00
#
_symmetry.space_group_name_H-M   'P 1'
#
loop_
_entity.id
_entity.type
_entity.pdbx_description
1 polymer ?
#
loop_
_entity_poly.entity_id
_entity_poly.type
_entity_poly.pdbx_seq_one_letter_code
_entity_poly.pdbx_strand_id
1 'polypeptide(L)' 'MAQLNHENIATIHGLEEHDGHQFLIVELVGGETLAQRIANGPLSIDEGLELFLQIADGLEAAHAKGIL' A
#
# COMPACT_ATOMS: atom_id res chain seq x y z
N MET A 1 13.69 -6.16 9.32
CA MET A 1 12.99 -4.99 8.73
C MET A 1 13.62 -4.81 7.36
N ALA A 2 12.99 -5.00 6.20
CA ALA A 2 11.60 -5.19 5.79
C ALA A 2 11.31 -6.65 5.43
N GLN A 3 10.31 -7.26 6.09
CA GLN A 3 9.91 -8.63 5.75
C GLN A 3 8.98 -8.69 4.55
N LEU A 4 8.52 -7.57 4.01
CA LEU A 4 7.46 -7.52 3.01
C LEU A 4 7.94 -6.65 1.84
N ASN A 5 8.25 -7.29 0.71
CA ASN A 5 8.60 -6.66 -0.57
C ASN A 5 7.70 -7.32 -1.61
N HIS A 6 6.72 -6.58 -2.11
CA HIS A 6 5.64 -7.06 -2.96
C HIS A 6 5.11 -5.90 -3.81
N GLU A 7 4.73 -6.13 -5.07
CA GLU A 7 4.33 -5.06 -5.98
C GLU A 7 3.14 -4.24 -5.46
N ASN A 8 2.21 -4.91 -4.78
CA ASN A 8 1.00 -4.30 -4.22
C ASN A 8 1.19 -3.77 -2.78
N ILE A 9 2.43 -3.62 -2.30
CA ILE A 9 2.74 -3.16 -0.93
C ILE A 9 3.94 -2.22 -0.92
N ALA A 10 3.71 -0.97 -0.52
CA ALA A 10 4.76 0.05 -0.45
C ALA A 10 5.91 -0.38 0.48
N THR A 11 7.13 -0.25 -0.03
CA THR A 11 8.32 -0.66 0.71
C THR A 11 8.71 0.38 1.78
N ILE A 12 9.02 -0.08 2.99
CA ILE A 12 9.68 0.75 4.02
C ILE A 12 11.19 0.72 3.79
N HIS A 13 11.78 1.87 3.51
CA HIS A 13 13.23 2.03 3.33
C HIS A 13 13.97 2.22 4.66
N GLY A 14 13.32 2.81 5.67
CA GLY A 14 13.96 3.03 6.98
C GLY A 14 13.07 3.72 8.02
N LEU A 15 13.55 3.72 9.26
CA LEU A 15 13.01 4.49 10.37
C LEU A 15 14.15 5.37 10.90
N GLU A 16 13.97 6.68 10.93
CA GLU A 16 14.94 7.65 11.44
C GLU A 16 14.39 8.39 12.65
N GLU A 17 15.28 8.94 13.47
CA GLU A 17 14.93 9.81 14.58
C GLU A 17 15.64 11.16 14.41
N HIS A 18 14.88 12.25 14.53
CA HIS A 18 15.43 13.61 14.53
C HIS A 18 14.68 14.47 15.54
N ASP A 19 15.43 15.12 16.44
CA ASP A 19 14.89 15.97 17.53
C ASP A 19 13.80 15.29 18.38
N GLY A 20 13.95 13.98 18.64
CA GLY A 20 12.99 13.19 19.41
C GLY A 20 11.72 12.78 18.65
N HIS A 21 11.65 13.06 17.34
CA HIS A 21 10.57 12.62 16.47
C HIS A 21 11.01 11.45 15.58
N GLN A 22 10.14 10.46 15.42
CA GLN A 22 10.37 9.33 14.51
C GLN A 22 9.83 9.63 13.11
N PHE A 23 10.61 9.28 12.10
CA PHE A 23 10.30 9.46 10.69
C PHE A 23 10.36 8.11 9.97
N LEU A 24 9.28 7.75 9.27
CA LEU A 24 9.23 6.56 8.45
C LEU A 24 9.56 6.93 7.00
N ILE A 25 10.65 6.38 6.47
CA ILE A 25 11.02 6.53 5.07
C ILE A 25 10.37 5.39 4.29
N VAL A 26 9.50 5.76 3.36
CA VAL A 26 8.73 4.82 2.54
C VAL A 26 8.90 5.13 1.05
N GLU A 27 8.62 4.12 0.23
CA GLU A 27 8.50 4.27 -1.22
C GLU A 27 7.45 5.33 -1.58
N LEU A 28 7.82 6.21 -2.53
CA LEU A 28 6.89 7.18 -3.10
C LEU A 28 6.09 6.52 -4.22
N VAL A 29 4.85 6.11 -3.90
CA VAL A 29 3.91 5.60 -4.90
C VAL A 29 3.29 6.79 -5.63
N GLY A 30 3.53 6.89 -6.94
CA GLY A 30 2.95 7.91 -7.80
C GLY A 30 1.49 7.60 -8.16
N GLY A 31 0.79 8.62 -8.68
CA GLY A 31 -0.61 8.50 -9.10
C GLY A 31 -1.59 9.09 -8.08
N GLU A 32 -2.88 8.79 -8.27
CA GLU A 32 -3.92 9.18 -7.33
C GLU A 32 -4.20 8.05 -6.33
N THR A 33 -4.58 8.42 -5.12
CA THR A 33 -5.07 7.46 -4.13
C THR A 33 -6.45 6.92 -4.52
N LEU A 34 -6.77 5.70 -4.08
CA LEU A 34 -8.12 5.15 -4.25
C LEU A 34 -9.21 6.07 -3.68
N ALA A 35 -8.92 6.75 -2.55
CA ALA A 35 -9.82 7.71 -1.94
C ALA A 35 -10.11 8.91 -2.87
N GLN A 36 -9.10 9.43 -3.55
CA GLN A 36 -9.28 10.49 -4.55
C GLN A 36 -10.06 9.98 -5.76
N ARG A 37 -9.76 8.78 -6.25
CA ARG A 37 -10.45 8.17 -7.39
C ARG A 37 -11.95 7.97 -7.14
N ILE A 38 -12.33 7.47 -5.97
CA ILE A 38 -13.75 7.21 -5.63
C ILE A 38 -14.51 8.48 -5.26
N ALA A 39 -13.82 9.56 -4.87
CA ALA A 39 -14.44 10.86 -4.65
C ALA A 39 -15.01 11.45 -5.95
N ASN A 40 -14.46 11.06 -7.11
CA ASN A 40 -14.94 11.47 -8.43
C ASN A 40 -16.20 10.71 -8.90
N GLY A 41 -16.67 9.73 -8.12
CA GLY A 41 -17.83 8.89 -8.44
C GLY A 41 -17.52 7.40 -8.32
N PRO A 42 -18.55 6.55 -8.44
CA PRO A 42 -18.40 5.11 -8.32
C PRO A 42 -17.45 4.56 -9.40
N LEU A 43 -16.73 3.49 -9.04
CA LEU A 43 -15.97 2.69 -9.99
C LEU A 43 -16.93 1.88 -10.87
N SER A 44 -16.54 1.67 -12.12
CA SER A 44 -17.15 0.58 -12.90
C SER A 44 -16.81 -0.78 -12.25
N ILE A 45 -17.59 -1.81 -12.60
CA ILE A 45 -17.33 -3.16 -12.08
C ILE A 45 -15.94 -3.64 -12.52
N ASP A 46 -15.56 -3.40 -13.77
CA ASP A 46 -14.28 -3.85 -14.31
C ASP A 46 -13.09 -3.19 -13.58
N GLU A 47 -13.12 -1.86 -13.41
CA GLU A 47 -12.10 -1.14 -12.61
C GLU A 47 -12.06 -1.64 -11.16
N GLY A 48 -13.25 -1.88 -10.57
CA GLY A 48 -13.36 -2.39 -9.21
C GLY A 48 -12.71 -3.77 -9.06
N LEU A 49 -12.92 -4.67 -10.02
CA LEU A 49 -12.33 -6.01 -10.01
C LEU A 49 -10.81 -5.96 -10.16
N GLU A 50 -10.28 -5.13 -11.07
CA GLU A 50 -8.83 -4.97 -11.25
C GLU A 50 -8.14 -4.48 -9.97
N LEU A 51 -8.73 -3.50 -9.29
CA LEU A 51 -8.21 -2.99 -8.01
C LEU A 51 -8.31 -4.03 -6.90
N PHE A 52 -9.43 -4.77 -6.83
CA PHE A 52 -9.62 -5.79 -5.81
C PHE A 52 -8.62 -6.94 -5.93
N LEU A 53 -8.28 -7.35 -7.15
CA LEU A 53 -7.27 -8.39 -7.37
C LEU A 53 -5.90 -7.95 -6.84
N GLN A 54 -5.48 -6.71 -7.14
CA GLN A 54 -4.23 -6.15 -6.63
C GLN A 54 -4.21 -6.07 -5.10
N ILE A 55 -5.30 -5.60 -4.49
CA ILE A 55 -5.43 -5.51 -3.03
C ILE A 55 -5.38 -6.91 -2.40
N ALA A 56 -6.13 -7.87 -2.95
CA ALA A 56 -6.18 -9.23 -2.43
C ALA A 56 -4.82 -9.91 -2.48
N ASP A 57 -4.06 -9.73 -3.56
CA ASP A 57 -2.72 -10.26 -3.73
C ASP A 57 -1.72 -9.65 -2.72
N GLY A 58 -1.78 -8.33 -2.50
CA GLY A 58 -1.02 -7.68 -1.44
C GLY A 58 -1.38 -8.19 -0.03
N LEU A 59 -2.67 -8.36 0.26
CA LEU A 59 -3.12 -8.90 1.54
C LEU A 59 -2.69 -10.35 1.74
N GLU A 60 -2.78 -11.20 0.70
CA GLU A 60 -2.29 -12.58 0.76
C GLU A 60 -0.80 -12.63 1.09
N ALA A 61 0.01 -11.80 0.43
CA ALA A 61 1.45 -11.72 0.69
C ALA A 61 1.77 -11.25 2.12
N ALA A 62 0.96 -10.35 2.69
CA ALA A 62 1.08 -9.91 4.09
C ALA A 62 0.66 -11.00 5.08
N HIS A 63 -0.50 -11.62 4.84
CA HIS A 63 -1.07 -12.70 5.65
C HIS A 63 -0.14 -13.92 5.69
N ALA A 64 0.51 -14.25 4.57
CA ALA A 64 1.52 -15.32 4.50
C ALA A 64 2.71 -15.08 5.45
N LYS A 65 2.92 -13.84 5.91
CA LYS A 65 3.95 -13.46 6.89
C LYS A 65 3.39 -13.21 8.30
N GLY A 66 2.12 -13.56 8.53
CA GLY A 66 1.47 -13.46 9.83
C GLY A 66 1.00 -12.05 10.20
N ILE A 67 0.91 -11.14 9.23
CA ILE A 67 0.32 -9.81 9.38
C ILE A 67 -1.19 -9.97 9.09
N LEU A 68 -2.09 -9.54 9.98
CA LEU A 68 -3.55 -9.73 9.88
C LEU A 68 -4.32 -8.42 10.13
#